data_AF-A0A075GY60-F1
#
_entry.id   AF-A0A075GY60-F1
#
_cell.length_a   1.000
_cell.length_b   1.000
_cell.length_c   1.000
_cell.angle_alpha   90.00
_cell.angle_beta   90.00
_cell.angle_gamma   90.00
#
_symmetry.space_group_name_H-M   'P 1'
#
loop_
_entity.id
_entity.type
_entity.pdbx_description
1 polymer ?
#
loop_
_entity_poly.entity_id
_entity_poly.type
_entity_poly.pdbx_seq_one_letter_code
_entity_poly.pdbx_strand_id
1 'polypeptide(L)'
;MADIFSRQKRSWVMSRIRSRDTGIEKKTAQLLRKNKLHYRRFPKLFGSPDFIVEKKILVFCDGDFWHGYQYNRKKKPPKKFWRDKIERNMERDRKVTRRLRADGWPVVRLWEHDIERNPGSCLRRMKTILYDEKK
;
A
#
# COMPACT_ATOMS: atom_id res chain seq x y z
N MET A 1 13.52 21.75 13.36
CA MET A 1 13.10 22.32 12.05
C MET A 1 11.59 22.49 12.04
N ALA A 2 11.11 23.71 11.76
CA ALA A 2 9.70 24.06 11.79
C ALA A 2 8.92 23.33 10.69
N ASP A 3 7.61 23.23 10.91
CA ASP A 3 6.68 22.70 9.93
C ASP A 3 6.64 23.58 8.69
N ILE A 4 6.65 22.99 7.48
CA ILE A 4 6.47 23.76 6.23
C ILE A 4 5.06 24.35 6.10
N PHE A 5 4.10 23.85 6.88
CA PHE A 5 2.72 24.33 6.88
C PHE A 5 2.35 24.97 8.21
N SER A 6 1.52 26.02 8.15
CA SER A 6 0.83 26.53 9.34
C SER A 6 -0.05 25.46 9.97
N ARG A 7 -0.37 25.59 11.26
CA ARG A 7 -1.24 24.63 11.98
C ARG A 7 -2.58 24.43 11.27
N GLN A 8 -3.22 25.52 10.85
CA GLN A 8 -4.49 25.49 10.11
C GLN A 8 -4.33 24.76 8.77
N LYS A 9 -3.29 25.09 8.00
CA LYS A 9 -3.03 24.43 6.71
C LYS A 9 -2.74 22.95 6.88
N ARG A 10 -1.99 22.54 7.90
CA ARG A 10 -1.76 21.14 8.22
C ARG A 10 -3.06 20.42 8.58
N SER A 11 -3.90 21.01 9.43
CA SER A 11 -5.20 20.44 9.78
C SER A 11 -6.06 20.21 8.53
N TRP A 12 -6.11 21.19 7.65
CA TRP A 12 -6.83 21.10 6.37
C TRP A 12 -6.23 20.08 5.40
N VAL A 13 -4.90 19.96 5.32
CA VAL A 13 -4.26 18.91 4.50
C VAL A 13 -4.62 17.54 5.07
N MET A 14 -4.48 17.34 6.38
CA MET A 14 -4.77 16.06 7.04
C MET A 14 -6.24 15.65 6.90
N SER A 15 -7.19 16.59 6.92
CA SER A 15 -8.62 16.28 6.75
C SER A 15 -8.97 15.79 5.34
N ARG A 16 -8.12 16.06 4.35
CA ARG A 16 -8.30 15.60 2.97
C ARG A 16 -7.67 14.24 2.68
N ILE A 17 -6.80 13.75 3.57
CA ILE A 17 -6.15 12.45 3.41
C ILE A 17 -7.16 11.37 3.78
N ARG A 18 -7.67 10.67 2.76
CA ARG A 18 -8.63 9.57 2.94
C ARG A 18 -7.91 8.29 3.33
N SER A 19 -8.58 7.46 4.12
CA SER A 19 -8.09 6.13 4.51
C SER A 19 -8.38 5.04 3.48
N ARG A 20 -9.26 5.32 2.50
CA ARG A 20 -9.69 4.44 1.40
C ARG A 20 -10.05 5.25 0.18
N ASP A 21 -10.15 4.59 -0.96
CA ASP A 21 -10.44 5.21 -2.26
C ASP A 21 -9.42 6.29 -2.64
N THR A 22 -8.17 6.03 -2.27
CA THR A 22 -7.03 6.87 -2.62
C THR A 22 -6.75 6.84 -4.13
N GLY A 23 -5.96 7.81 -4.62
CA GLY A 23 -5.59 7.87 -6.03
C GLY A 23 -4.86 6.61 -6.52
N ILE A 24 -3.97 6.06 -5.67
CA ILE A 24 -3.22 4.84 -5.99
C ILE A 24 -4.13 3.61 -6.08
N GLU A 25 -5.11 3.47 -5.18
CA GLU A 25 -6.07 2.37 -5.26
C GLU A 25 -6.91 2.46 -6.54
N LYS A 26 -7.36 3.66 -6.92
CA LYS A 26 -8.12 3.87 -8.17
C LYS A 26 -7.28 3.50 -9.39
N LYS A 27 -6.00 3.91 -9.43
CA LYS A 27 -5.06 3.53 -10.50
C LYS A 27 -4.85 2.01 -10.54
N THR A 28 -4.66 1.36 -9.40
CA THR A 28 -4.53 -0.10 -9.32
C THR A 28 -5.81 -0.80 -9.80
N ALA A 29 -6.99 -0.33 -9.41
CA ALA A 29 -8.26 -0.87 -9.90
C ALA A 29 -8.39 -0.74 -11.42
N GLN A 30 -8.04 0.42 -12.00
CA GLN A 30 -8.01 0.62 -13.44
C GLN A 30 -7.03 -0.32 -14.14
N LEU A 31 -5.83 -0.51 -13.56
CA LEU A 31 -4.82 -1.44 -14.06
C LEU A 31 -5.35 -2.88 -14.10
N LEU A 32 -6.01 -3.34 -13.03
CA LEU A 32 -6.61 -4.67 -12.97
C LEU A 32 -7.72 -4.84 -14.01
N ARG A 33 -8.63 -3.86 -14.13
CA ARG A 33 -9.70 -3.86 -15.15
C ARG A 33 -9.14 -3.94 -16.57
N LYS A 34 -8.15 -3.11 -16.90
CA LYS A 34 -7.53 -3.07 -18.23
C LYS A 34 -6.91 -4.41 -18.63
N ASN A 35 -6.46 -5.19 -17.64
CA ASN A 35 -5.82 -6.48 -17.86
C ASN A 35 -6.76 -7.68 -17.65
N LYS A 36 -8.08 -7.43 -17.57
CA LYS A 36 -9.11 -8.47 -17.40
C LYS A 36 -8.89 -9.36 -16.18
N LEU A 37 -8.30 -8.82 -15.12
CA LEU A 37 -8.15 -9.53 -13.86
C LEU A 37 -9.38 -9.29 -12.98
N HIS A 38 -9.94 -10.36 -12.43
CA HIS A 38 -11.02 -10.26 -11.46
C HIS A 38 -10.47 -9.78 -10.14
N TYR A 39 -11.14 -8.79 -9.54
CA TYR A 39 -10.77 -8.29 -8.22
C TYR A 39 -11.98 -7.86 -7.41
N ARG A 40 -11.83 -7.88 -6.10
CA ARG A 40 -12.76 -7.26 -5.15
C ARG A 40 -11.99 -6.28 -4.29
N ARG A 41 -12.59 -5.10 -4.10
CA ARG A 41 -12.04 -4.04 -3.27
C ARG A 41 -12.37 -4.29 -1.79
N PHE A 42 -11.45 -3.91 -0.93
CA PHE A 42 -11.60 -3.90 0.53
C PHE A 42 -12.22 -5.18 1.11
N PRO A 43 -11.62 -6.36 0.87
CA PRO A 43 -12.05 -7.58 1.53
C PRO A 43 -12.01 -7.43 3.06
N LYS A 44 -12.99 -8.02 3.76
CA LYS A 44 -13.03 -8.09 5.22
C LYS A 44 -12.04 -9.15 5.71
N LEU A 45 -10.75 -8.85 5.63
CA LEU A 45 -9.64 -9.73 6.05
C LEU A 45 -8.72 -9.01 7.04
N PHE A 46 -7.93 -9.78 7.78
CA PHE A 46 -6.97 -9.22 8.74
C PHE A 46 -6.03 -8.22 8.05
N GLY A 47 -5.84 -7.06 8.68
CA GLY A 47 -5.00 -6.00 8.14
C GLY A 47 -5.61 -5.18 7.00
N SER A 48 -6.86 -5.45 6.60
CA SER A 48 -7.62 -4.69 5.60
C SER A 48 -6.86 -4.52 4.27
N PRO A 49 -6.64 -5.60 3.50
CA PRO A 49 -6.06 -5.49 2.17
C PRO A 49 -6.92 -4.58 1.27
N ASP A 50 -6.28 -3.89 0.34
CA ASP A 50 -6.98 -3.01 -0.60
C ASP A 50 -7.74 -3.82 -1.66
N PHE A 51 -7.12 -4.91 -2.12
CA PHE A 51 -7.71 -5.79 -3.12
C PHE A 51 -7.45 -7.26 -2.80
N ILE A 52 -8.43 -8.08 -3.16
CA ILE A 52 -8.22 -9.49 -3.45
C ILE A 52 -8.31 -9.67 -4.97
N VAL A 53 -7.33 -10.32 -5.58
CA VAL A 53 -7.21 -10.51 -7.03
C VAL A 53 -7.28 -12.00 -7.36
N GLU A 54 -8.12 -12.35 -8.33
CA GLU A 54 -8.44 -13.72 -8.76
C GLU A 54 -8.87 -14.67 -7.61
N LYS A 55 -9.32 -14.12 -6.48
CA LYS A 55 -9.56 -14.85 -5.22
C LYS A 55 -8.34 -15.61 -4.69
N LYS A 56 -7.13 -15.31 -5.18
CA LYS A 56 -5.90 -16.02 -4.86
C LYS A 56 -4.90 -15.17 -4.10
N ILE A 57 -4.73 -13.90 -4.49
CA ILE A 57 -3.71 -13.03 -3.90
C ILE A 57 -4.33 -11.82 -3.21
N LEU A 58 -3.68 -11.37 -2.14
CA LEU A 58 -4.01 -10.12 -1.44
C LEU A 58 -3.03 -9.04 -1.86
N VAL A 59 -3.56 -7.87 -2.23
CA VAL A 59 -2.78 -6.72 -2.70
C VAL A 59 -2.99 -5.54 -1.77
N PHE A 60 -1.87 -4.95 -1.34
CA PHE A 60 -1.81 -3.70 -0.60
C PHE A 60 -1.20 -2.60 -1.48
N CYS A 61 -1.80 -1.41 -1.46
CA CYS A 61 -1.32 -0.20 -2.12
C CYS A 61 -0.71 0.71 -1.05
N ASP A 62 0.61 0.66 -0.90
CA ASP A 62 1.32 1.39 0.14
C ASP A 62 1.77 2.77 -0.36
N GLY A 63 1.28 3.82 0.29
CA GLY A 63 1.82 5.17 0.14
C GLY A 63 3.27 5.28 0.60
N ASP A 64 4.14 5.88 -0.21
CA ASP A 64 5.59 5.90 0.02
C ASP A 64 5.95 6.51 1.37
N PHE A 65 5.27 7.60 1.73
CA PHE A 65 5.50 8.33 2.98
C PHE A 65 5.00 7.55 4.19
N TRP A 66 3.77 7.02 4.13
CA TRP A 66 3.09 6.43 5.29
C TRP A 66 3.62 5.06 5.69
N HIS A 67 4.10 4.30 4.71
CA HIS A 67 4.61 2.94 4.90
C HIS A 67 6.15 2.88 4.85
N GLY A 68 6.83 4.04 4.76
CA GLY A 68 8.27 4.13 4.97
C GLY A 68 9.10 3.55 3.83
N TYR A 69 8.76 3.88 2.57
CA TYR A 69 9.57 3.48 1.43
C TYR A 69 11.03 3.94 1.59
N GLN A 70 11.95 2.98 1.61
CA GLN A 70 13.38 3.23 1.87
C GLN A 70 13.65 4.03 3.15
N TYR A 71 12.88 3.82 4.22
CA TYR A 71 12.96 4.60 5.46
C TYR A 71 14.38 4.72 6.06
N ASN A 72 15.23 3.71 5.90
CA ASN A 72 16.61 3.74 6.40
C ASN A 72 17.60 4.47 5.49
N ARG A 73 17.27 4.65 4.20
CA ARG A 73 18.15 5.32 3.21
C ARG A 73 17.73 6.77 2.95
N LYS A 74 16.46 7.10 3.13
CA LYS A 74 15.93 8.45 2.92
C LYS A 74 15.99 9.29 4.19
N LYS A 75 15.98 10.62 4.01
CA LYS A 75 15.91 11.58 5.12
C LYS A 75 14.62 11.37 5.91
N LYS A 76 14.76 11.03 7.20
CA LYS A 76 13.62 10.84 8.09
C LYS A 76 12.88 12.16 8.32
N PRO A 77 11.55 12.12 8.54
CA PRO A 77 10.81 13.33 8.89
C PRO A 77 11.40 14.01 10.14
N PRO A 78 11.48 15.35 10.16
CA PRO A 78 12.15 16.07 11.24
C PRO A 78 11.37 16.02 12.56
N LYS A 79 10.04 15.92 12.51
CA LYS A 79 9.19 15.81 13.70
C LYS A 79 9.15 14.37 14.20
N LYS A 80 9.44 14.17 15.49
CA LYS A 80 9.39 12.86 16.17
C LYS A 80 8.05 12.15 15.96
N PHE A 81 6.95 12.88 16.09
CA PHE A 81 5.60 12.37 15.84
C PHE A 81 5.47 11.61 14.50
N TRP A 82 6.04 12.14 13.41
CA TRP A 82 5.96 11.50 12.10
C TRP A 82 6.84 10.25 12.02
N ARG A 83 8.02 10.28 12.62
CA ARG A 83 8.91 9.10 12.69
C ARG A 83 8.23 7.97 13.44
N ASP A 84 7.77 8.25 14.66
CA ASP A 84 7.10 7.26 15.51
C ASP A 84 5.84 6.70 14.82
N LYS A 85 5.12 7.53 14.05
CA LYS A 85 3.94 7.07 13.29
C LYS A 85 4.32 6.14 12.13
N ILE A 86 5.34 6.50 11.35
CA ILE A 86 5.80 5.68 10.22
C ILE A 86 6.37 4.36 10.72
N GLU A 87 7.18 4.40 11.79
CA GLU A 87 7.78 3.19 12.38
C GLU A 87 6.69 2.22 12.88
N ARG A 88 5.67 2.72 13.57
CA ARG A 88 4.50 1.92 13.98
C ARG A 88 3.74 1.35 12.79
N ASN A 89 3.55 2.12 11.72
CA ASN A 89 2.91 1.63 10.50
C ASN A 89 3.73 0.49 9.88
N MET A 90 5.05 0.67 9.71
CA MET A 90 5.94 -0.37 9.19
C MET A 90 5.94 -1.64 10.05
N GLU A 91 5.87 -1.50 11.38
CA GLU A 91 5.77 -2.66 12.27
C GLU A 91 4.43 -3.38 12.10
N ARG A 92 3.32 -2.64 12.05
CA ARG A 92 1.98 -3.18 11.76
C ARG A 92 1.96 -3.89 10.42
N ASP A 93 2.57 -3.31 9.39
CA ASP A 93 2.66 -3.85 8.04
C ASP A 93 3.33 -5.22 8.03
N ARG A 94 4.47 -5.34 8.72
CA ARG A 94 5.17 -6.63 8.88
C ARG A 94 4.32 -7.66 9.61
N LYS A 95 3.63 -7.27 10.69
CA LYS A 95 2.73 -8.17 11.43
C LYS A 95 1.58 -8.66 10.57
N VAL A 96 0.93 -7.76 9.84
CA VAL A 96 -0.16 -8.07 8.90
C VAL A 96 0.30 -9.02 7.81
N THR A 97 1.40 -8.69 7.12
CA THR A 97 1.92 -9.52 6.04
C THR A 97 2.32 -10.91 6.54
N ARG A 98 2.98 -11.00 7.71
CA ARG A 98 3.35 -12.29 8.31
C ARG A 98 2.12 -13.12 8.64
N ARG A 99 1.10 -12.51 9.25
CA ARG A 99 -0.12 -13.23 9.64
C ARG A 99 -0.88 -13.75 8.41
N LEU A 100 -1.09 -12.90 7.41
CA LEU A 100 -1.80 -13.31 6.19
C LEU A 100 -1.07 -14.43 5.45
N ARG A 101 0.26 -14.38 5.37
CA ARG A 101 1.06 -15.48 4.79
C ARG A 101 0.95 -16.77 5.60
N ALA A 102 0.95 -16.68 6.93
CA ALA A 102 0.73 -17.84 7.80
C ALA A 102 -0.68 -18.41 7.64
N ASP A 103 -1.67 -17.57 7.35
CA ASP A 103 -3.04 -17.97 7.01
C ASP A 103 -3.17 -18.49 5.55
N GLY A 104 -2.05 -18.71 4.86
CA GLY A 104 -2.01 -19.30 3.50
C GLY A 104 -2.24 -18.32 2.36
N TRP A 105 -2.31 -17.01 2.62
CA TRP A 105 -2.52 -16.02 1.57
C TRP A 105 -1.19 -15.51 0.99
N PRO A 106 -0.99 -15.58 -0.33
CA PRO A 106 0.03 -14.80 -1.01
C PRO A 106 -0.27 -13.30 -0.87
N VAL A 107 0.73 -12.54 -0.43
CA VAL A 107 0.62 -11.09 -0.19
C VAL A 107 1.58 -10.32 -1.08
N VAL A 108 1.03 -9.41 -1.89
CA VAL A 108 1.75 -8.43 -2.70
C VAL A 108 1.56 -7.04 -2.10
N ARG A 109 2.65 -6.30 -1.93
CA ARG A 109 2.61 -4.87 -1.58
C ARG A 109 3.19 -4.05 -2.72
N LEU A 110 2.39 -3.10 -3.22
CA LEU A 110 2.72 -2.22 -4.33
C LEU A 110 2.93 -0.81 -3.80
N TRP A 111 4.07 -0.22 -4.10
CA TRP A 111 4.37 1.15 -3.68
C TRP A 111 3.70 2.18 -4.57
N GLU A 112 3.34 3.32 -3.99
CA GLU A 112 2.75 4.46 -4.70
C GLU A 112 3.55 4.85 -5.94
N HIS A 113 4.87 5.08 -5.81
CA HIS A 113 5.68 5.45 -6.97
C HIS A 113 5.70 4.39 -8.08
N ASP A 114 5.65 3.10 -7.74
CA ASP A 114 5.56 2.02 -8.72
C ASP A 114 4.20 2.05 -9.44
N ILE A 115 3.10 2.24 -8.69
CA ILE A 115 1.75 2.33 -9.27
C ILE A 115 1.65 3.53 -10.20
N GLU A 116 2.25 4.66 -9.83
CA GLU A 116 2.17 5.90 -10.59
C GLU A 116 3.07 5.93 -11.81
N ARG A 117 4.30 5.46 -11.68
CA ARG A 117 5.34 5.61 -12.72
C ARG A 117 5.55 4.34 -13.55
N ASN A 118 5.29 3.18 -12.98
CA ASN A 118 5.54 1.90 -13.63
C ASN A 118 4.45 0.84 -13.33
N PRO A 119 3.20 1.10 -13.73
CA PRO A 119 2.10 0.18 -13.47
C PRO A 119 2.30 -1.21 -14.11
N GLY A 120 3.08 -1.30 -15.20
CA GLY A 120 3.45 -2.58 -15.81
C GLY A 120 4.29 -3.46 -14.88
N SER A 121 5.20 -2.89 -14.09
CA SER A 121 5.97 -3.62 -13.08
C SER A 121 5.06 -4.18 -11.98
N CYS A 122 4.10 -3.38 -11.50
CA CYS A 122 3.10 -3.81 -10.53
C CYS A 122 2.30 -5.02 -11.04
N LEU A 123 1.84 -4.94 -12.30
CA LEU A 123 1.11 -6.03 -12.93
C LEU A 123 1.96 -7.31 -13.04
N ARG A 124 3.22 -7.18 -13.47
CA ARG A 124 4.13 -8.34 -13.55
C ARG A 124 4.30 -9.00 -12.18
N ARG A 125 4.55 -8.22 -11.12
CA ARG A 125 4.67 -8.74 -9.75
C ARG A 125 3.42 -9.51 -9.31
N MET A 126 2.22 -9.00 -9.60
CA MET A 126 0.97 -9.71 -9.30
C MET A 126 0.83 -10.99 -10.12
N LYS A 127 1.12 -10.93 -11.43
CA LYS A 127 1.03 -12.09 -12.33
C LYS A 127 2.02 -13.19 -11.96
N THR A 128 3.26 -12.86 -11.62
CA THR A 128 4.26 -13.85 -11.19
C THR A 128 3.72 -14.70 -10.06
N ILE A 129 3.14 -14.10 -9.02
CA ILE A 129 2.58 -14.85 -7.89
C ILE A 129 1.34 -15.66 -8.31
N LEU A 130 0.47 -15.10 -9.15
CA LEU A 130 -0.72 -15.80 -9.64
C LEU A 130 -0.41 -17.06 -10.46
N TYR A 131 0.73 -17.07 -11.17
CA TYR A 131 1.13 -18.17 -12.05
C TYR A 131 2.19 -19.10 -11.45
N ASP A 132 2.87 -18.69 -10.36
CA ASP A 132 3.80 -19.57 -9.63
C ASP A 132 3.07 -20.75 -8.94
N GLU A 133 1.81 -20.56 -8.53
CA GLU A 133 0.99 -21.64 -7.92
C GLU A 133 0.50 -22.71 -8.91
N LYS A 134 0.93 -22.68 -10.18
CA LYS A 134 0.62 -23.72 -11.19
C LYS A 134 1.70 -24.78 -11.36
N LYS A 135 2.74 -24.79 -10.52
CA LYS A 135 3.73 -25.85 -10.43
C LYS A 135 3.51 -26.70 -9.19
#